data_AF-A0A3C1S7Y1-F1
#
_entry.id   AF-A0A3C1S7Y1-F1
#
_cell.length_a   1.000
_cell.length_b   1.000
_cell.length_c   1.000
_cell.angle_alpha   90.00
_cell.angle_beta   90.00
_cell.angle_gamma   90.00
#
_symmetry.space_group_name_H-M   'P 1'
#
loop_
_entity.id
_entity.type
_entity.pdbx_description
1 polymer ?
#
loop_
_entity_poly.entity_id
_entity_poly.type
_entity_poly.pdbx_seq_one_letter_code
_entity_poly.pdbx_strand_id
1 'polypeptide(L)'
;MKNVFLLCVLILGMAQLGYCQPCDSELTPVENSEIQYKYRQNRCEGFYNSKVSAGGIEVVCLIKGEFHFSLEKNEMVEISSPFVRKQPVRVRAVGIPLKTYYRMDAEIAPGAVFSLPVGEILYPQKLSDEKIGIFGWLEQGTDKIYVPVASSAKLGKNPNNDKIMLYLRTSTDVENVKWRTAAMLKGICATPDEWKDTQKPSYRSGQAIPIALPEAKALCVEVAAKEKNSALWLKRNIRLLLKD
;
A
#
# COMPACT_ATOMS: atom_id res chain seq x y z
N MET A 1 44.75 -55.99 -3.78
CA MET A 1 43.36 -55.69 -4.20
C MET A 1 42.66 -54.94 -3.07
N LYS A 2 41.82 -53.96 -3.42
CA LYS A 2 40.96 -53.11 -2.56
C LYS A 2 41.65 -51.90 -1.92
N ASN A 3 41.12 -50.67 -1.95
CA ASN A 3 40.06 -50.03 -2.74
C ASN A 3 40.28 -48.52 -2.53
N VAL A 4 40.52 -47.78 -3.60
CA VAL A 4 40.54 -46.31 -3.61
C VAL A 4 39.10 -45.85 -3.50
N PHE A 5 38.69 -45.32 -2.35
CA PHE A 5 37.37 -44.71 -2.17
C PHE A 5 37.51 -43.19 -2.25
N LEU A 6 37.30 -42.69 -3.47
CA LEU A 6 37.26 -41.28 -3.83
C LEU A 6 35.98 -40.64 -3.28
N LEU A 7 36.07 -39.88 -2.20
CA LEU A 7 34.94 -39.13 -1.64
C LEU A 7 34.80 -37.77 -2.35
N CYS A 8 34.11 -37.77 -3.49
CA CYS A 8 33.72 -36.54 -4.19
C CYS A 8 32.52 -35.90 -3.45
N VAL A 9 32.80 -34.97 -2.53
CA VAL A 9 31.77 -34.15 -1.87
C VAL A 9 31.27 -33.13 -2.88
N LEU A 10 30.14 -33.45 -3.54
CA LEU A 10 29.38 -32.51 -4.35
C LEU A 10 28.77 -31.43 -3.44
N ILE A 11 29.41 -30.27 -3.39
CA ILE A 11 28.82 -29.05 -2.85
C ILE A 11 27.80 -28.56 -3.88
N LEU A 12 26.57 -29.10 -3.82
CA LEU A 12 25.41 -28.48 -4.47
C LEU A 12 25.11 -27.18 -3.72
N GLY A 13 25.74 -26.09 -4.17
CA GLY A 13 25.34 -24.75 -3.81
C GLY A 13 23.88 -24.57 -4.20
N MET A 14 22.99 -24.50 -3.20
CA MET A 14 21.61 -24.07 -3.38
C MET A 14 21.63 -22.64 -3.87
N ALA A 15 21.67 -22.46 -5.19
CA ALA A 15 21.35 -21.19 -5.83
C ALA A 15 19.89 -20.90 -5.50
N GLN A 16 19.67 -20.11 -4.45
CA GLN A 16 18.38 -19.50 -4.20
C GLN A 16 18.15 -18.53 -5.35
N LEU A 17 17.43 -19.00 -6.38
CA LEU A 17 16.83 -18.14 -7.38
C LEU A 17 15.88 -17.21 -6.63
N GLY A 18 16.36 -16.01 -6.32
CA GLY A 18 15.50 -14.93 -5.86
C GLY A 18 14.46 -14.69 -6.94
N TYR A 19 13.22 -15.08 -6.66
CA TYR A 19 12.09 -14.83 -7.55
C TYR A 19 11.90 -13.31 -7.62
N CYS A 20 12.49 -12.69 -8.65
CA CYS A 20 12.19 -11.34 -9.07
C CYS A 20 10.72 -11.33 -9.51
N GLN A 21 9.84 -10.75 -8.70
CA GLN A 21 8.45 -10.53 -9.11
C GLN A 21 8.48 -9.55 -10.29
N PRO A 22 7.96 -9.93 -11.47
CA PRO A 22 7.92 -9.03 -12.60
C PRO A 22 7.08 -7.80 -12.24
N CYS A 23 7.51 -6.63 -12.72
CA CYS A 23 6.72 -5.42 -12.56
C CYS A 23 5.37 -5.58 -13.27
N ASP A 24 4.36 -4.89 -12.72
CA ASP A 24 3.00 -4.89 -13.27
C ASP A 24 3.00 -4.50 -14.75
N SER A 25 2.69 -5.48 -15.60
CA SER A 25 2.69 -5.36 -17.06
C SER A 25 1.50 -4.58 -17.61
N GLU A 26 0.48 -4.31 -16.79
CA GLU A 26 -0.69 -3.53 -17.22
C GLU A 26 -0.40 -2.02 -17.22
N LEU A 27 0.67 -1.60 -16.55
CA LEU A 27 1.11 -0.20 -16.55
C LEU A 27 1.88 0.13 -17.81
N THR A 28 1.62 1.31 -18.35
CA THR A 28 2.45 1.91 -19.41
C THR A 28 3.43 2.89 -18.75
N PRO A 29 4.73 2.58 -18.64
CA PRO A 29 5.70 3.49 -18.03
C PRO A 29 5.78 4.82 -18.80
N VAL A 30 6.21 5.90 -18.13
CA VAL A 30 6.52 7.15 -18.82
C VAL A 30 7.78 6.99 -19.69
N GLU A 31 7.93 7.83 -20.72
CA GLU A 31 9.05 7.72 -21.66
C GLU A 31 10.42 8.03 -21.03
N ASN A 32 10.45 8.88 -20.00
CA ASN A 32 11.69 9.23 -19.31
C ASN A 32 12.23 8.02 -18.53
N SER A 33 13.32 7.45 -19.05
CA SER A 33 13.92 6.20 -18.57
C SER A 33 14.48 6.27 -17.14
N GLU A 34 14.77 7.48 -16.64
CA GLU A 34 15.29 7.70 -15.28
C GLU A 34 14.20 7.49 -14.24
N ILE A 35 12.98 7.95 -14.53
CA ILE A 35 11.85 7.98 -13.60
C ILE A 35 10.75 6.97 -13.94
N GLN A 36 10.83 6.30 -15.09
CA GLN A 36 9.84 5.32 -15.50
C GLN A 36 9.67 4.19 -14.46
N TYR A 37 8.44 3.70 -14.37
CA TYR A 37 8.11 2.53 -13.57
C TYR A 37 8.86 1.30 -14.08
N LYS A 38 9.85 0.84 -13.32
CA LYS A 38 10.70 -0.31 -13.66
C LYS A 38 11.24 -1.00 -12.43
N TYR A 39 11.82 -2.17 -12.63
CA TYR A 39 12.50 -2.90 -11.57
C TYR A 39 13.74 -2.14 -11.07
N ARG A 40 13.89 -2.05 -9.76
CA ARG A 40 14.97 -1.39 -9.03
C ARG A 40 15.37 -2.25 -7.83
N GLN A 41 16.37 -3.10 -8.04
CA GLN A 41 16.94 -4.02 -7.04
C GLN A 41 15.99 -5.05 -6.45
N ASN A 42 14.97 -4.65 -5.70
CA ASN A 42 14.02 -5.51 -4.98
C ASN A 42 12.59 -4.95 -5.00
N ARG A 43 12.33 -3.91 -5.79
CA ARG A 43 11.01 -3.28 -5.95
C ARG A 43 10.81 -2.87 -7.40
N CYS A 44 9.57 -2.64 -7.78
CA CYS A 44 9.23 -1.91 -8.99
C CYS A 44 8.79 -0.52 -8.61
N GLU A 45 9.43 0.52 -9.15
CA GLU A 45 9.12 1.90 -8.76
C GLU A 45 9.31 2.87 -9.92
N GLY A 46 8.42 3.85 -9.99
CA GLY A 46 8.54 5.01 -10.86
C GLY A 46 7.17 5.55 -11.27
N PHE A 47 7.18 6.25 -12.40
CA PHE A 47 6.02 6.90 -12.97
C PHE A 47 5.47 6.12 -14.16
N TYR A 48 4.15 6.20 -14.33
CA TYR A 48 3.43 5.58 -15.43
C TYR A 48 2.41 6.54 -16.02
N ASN A 49 1.96 6.27 -17.24
CA ASN A 49 0.85 6.93 -17.88
C ASN A 49 -0.45 6.23 -17.48
N SER A 50 -1.37 6.95 -16.82
CA SER A 50 -2.69 6.41 -16.53
C SER A 50 -3.58 6.51 -17.76
N LYS A 51 -4.23 5.40 -18.11
CA LYS A 51 -5.44 5.44 -18.93
C LYS A 51 -6.56 6.06 -18.07
N VAL A 52 -7.52 6.75 -18.70
CA VAL A 52 -8.64 7.38 -18.00
C VAL A 52 -9.27 6.37 -17.04
N SER A 53 -9.23 6.64 -15.74
CA SER A 53 -9.82 5.74 -14.74
C SER A 53 -11.32 5.97 -14.68
N ALA A 54 -12.10 4.89 -14.58
CA ALA A 54 -13.51 4.99 -14.23
C ALA A 54 -13.69 5.69 -12.86
N GLY A 55 -14.86 6.28 -12.64
CA GLY A 55 -15.24 6.86 -11.34
C GLY A 55 -15.15 5.82 -10.23
N GLY A 56 -14.55 6.15 -9.08
CA GLY A 56 -14.45 5.20 -7.98
C GLY A 56 -13.83 5.75 -6.69
N ILE A 57 -13.89 4.92 -5.64
CA ILE A 57 -13.20 5.13 -4.37
C ILE A 57 -12.02 4.15 -4.32
N GLU A 58 -10.82 4.69 -4.11
CA GLU A 58 -9.58 3.93 -4.08
C GLU A 58 -8.95 3.96 -2.69
N VAL A 59 -8.37 2.83 -2.27
CA VAL A 59 -7.47 2.78 -1.10
C VAL A 59 -6.12 3.32 -1.53
N VAL A 60 -5.69 4.43 -0.92
CA VAL A 60 -4.41 5.05 -1.22
C VAL A 60 -3.42 4.93 -0.06
N CYS A 61 -3.88 4.73 1.17
CA CYS A 61 -3.02 4.46 2.32
C CYS A 61 -3.75 3.60 3.35
N LEU A 62 -3.03 2.68 3.99
CA LEU A 62 -3.46 1.94 5.17
C LEU A 62 -2.23 1.72 6.04
N ILE A 63 -2.15 2.47 7.13
CA ILE A 63 -0.93 2.57 7.92
C ILE A 63 -1.25 2.59 9.42
N LYS A 64 -0.36 2.01 10.22
CA LYS A 64 -0.29 2.23 11.66
C LYS A 64 0.62 3.43 11.92
N GLY A 65 0.06 4.48 12.51
CA GLY A 65 0.75 5.76 12.69
C GLY A 65 0.67 6.64 11.45
N GLU A 66 1.79 7.26 11.08
CA GLU A 66 1.88 8.19 9.96
C GLU A 66 3.01 7.78 9.02
N PHE A 67 2.83 8.02 7.73
CA PHE A 67 3.89 7.85 6.74
C PHE A 67 4.64 9.17 6.65
N HIS A 68 5.75 9.26 7.36
CA HIS A 68 6.57 10.47 7.43
C HIS A 68 8.01 10.16 7.05
N PHE A 69 8.64 11.05 6.27
CA PHE A 69 10.06 10.96 5.92
C PHE A 69 10.62 12.32 5.52
N SER A 70 11.93 12.52 5.70
CA SER A 70 12.59 13.72 5.17
C SER A 70 12.82 13.58 3.67
N LEU A 71 12.43 14.60 2.89
CA LEU A 71 12.65 14.61 1.44
C LEU A 71 14.12 14.92 1.12
N GLU A 72 14.99 13.97 1.41
CA GLU A 72 16.45 14.08 1.28
C GLU A 72 17.02 12.89 0.50
N LYS A 73 18.17 13.11 -0.16
CA LYS A 73 18.78 12.11 -1.05
C LYS A 73 19.23 10.84 -0.33
N ASN A 74 19.64 10.95 0.93
CA ASN A 74 20.14 9.85 1.76
C ASN A 74 19.09 9.31 2.74
N GLU A 75 17.84 9.80 2.70
CA GLU A 75 16.77 9.27 3.53
C GLU A 75 16.40 7.85 3.09
N MET A 76 16.16 7.00 4.10
CA MET A 76 15.76 5.62 3.95
C MET A 76 14.56 5.39 4.85
N VAL A 77 13.44 4.95 4.26
CA VAL A 77 12.23 4.61 5.02
C VAL A 77 12.15 3.11 5.17
N GLU A 78 12.17 2.64 6.41
CA GLU A 78 11.94 1.25 6.76
C GLU A 78 10.45 0.98 6.86
N ILE A 79 9.94 -0.01 6.13
CA ILE A 79 8.53 -0.38 6.06
C ILE A 79 8.39 -1.81 6.57
N SER A 80 7.43 -2.03 7.47
CA SER A 80 7.14 -3.34 8.05
C SER A 80 5.64 -3.65 7.98
N SER A 81 5.28 -4.93 8.07
CA SER A 81 3.91 -5.35 8.35
C SER A 81 3.81 -5.81 9.81
N PRO A 82 3.39 -4.94 10.75
CA PRO A 82 3.41 -5.29 12.16
C PRO A 82 2.40 -6.39 12.51
N PHE A 83 1.35 -6.54 11.71
CA PHE A 83 0.19 -7.38 11.97
C PHE A 83 0.23 -8.73 11.28
N VAL A 84 0.93 -8.87 10.16
CA VAL A 84 1.07 -10.16 9.45
C VAL A 84 2.53 -10.57 9.43
N ARG A 85 2.84 -11.65 10.17
CA ARG A 85 4.23 -12.08 10.38
C ARG A 85 4.55 -13.48 9.87
N LYS A 86 3.55 -14.21 9.39
CA LYS A 86 3.69 -15.63 9.00
C LYS A 86 3.73 -15.86 7.49
N GLN A 87 3.42 -14.84 6.69
CA GLN A 87 3.39 -14.92 5.23
C GLN A 87 3.87 -13.60 4.61
N PRO A 88 4.37 -13.64 3.36
CA PRO A 88 4.77 -12.43 2.66
C PRO A 88 3.61 -11.45 2.48
N VAL A 89 3.91 -10.16 2.57
CA VAL A 89 2.95 -9.07 2.37
C VAL A 89 3.37 -8.27 1.14
N ARG A 90 2.47 -8.14 0.16
CA ARG A 90 2.69 -7.21 -0.95
C ARG A 90 2.46 -5.80 -0.45
N VAL A 91 3.33 -4.88 -0.81
CA VAL A 91 3.28 -3.48 -0.40
C VAL A 91 3.26 -2.58 -1.61
N ARG A 92 2.45 -1.54 -1.54
CA ARG A 92 2.38 -0.50 -2.56
C ARG A 92 2.43 0.87 -1.95
N ALA A 93 3.29 1.72 -2.51
CA ALA A 93 3.16 3.16 -2.35
C ALA A 93 2.56 3.77 -3.62
N VAL A 94 1.68 4.75 -3.48
CA VAL A 94 1.02 5.46 -4.59
C VAL A 94 1.01 6.96 -4.35
N GLY A 95 1.00 7.74 -5.43
CA GLY A 95 0.68 9.16 -5.35
C GLY A 95 -0.77 9.38 -4.90
N ILE A 96 -0.98 10.15 -3.83
CA ILE A 96 -2.29 10.52 -3.29
C ILE A 96 -2.98 11.55 -4.20
N PRO A 97 -2.36 12.67 -4.61
CA PRO A 97 -3.02 13.58 -5.53
C PRO A 97 -3.30 12.90 -6.87
N LEU A 98 -4.38 13.31 -7.54
CA LEU A 98 -4.60 12.86 -8.91
C LEU A 98 -3.48 13.34 -9.82
N LYS A 99 -3.24 12.57 -10.88
CA LYS A 99 -2.22 12.85 -11.90
C LYS A 99 -0.78 12.81 -11.41
N THR A 100 -0.51 12.41 -10.17
CA THR A 100 0.85 12.13 -9.71
C THR A 100 1.42 10.87 -10.38
N TYR A 101 0.58 9.86 -10.64
CA TYR A 101 0.92 8.60 -11.32
C TYR A 101 2.27 7.96 -10.92
N TYR A 102 2.62 8.13 -9.66
CA TYR A 102 3.74 7.45 -9.01
C TYR A 102 3.23 6.14 -8.41
N ARG A 103 4.03 5.08 -8.54
CA ARG A 103 3.79 3.80 -7.90
C ARG A 103 5.11 3.13 -7.51
N MET A 104 5.11 2.50 -6.34
CA MET A 104 6.11 1.54 -5.90
C MET A 104 5.39 0.25 -5.53
N ASP A 105 5.85 -0.90 -6.00
CA ASP A 105 5.44 -2.23 -5.54
C ASP A 105 6.65 -2.99 -5.02
N ALA A 106 6.49 -3.64 -3.88
CA ALA A 106 7.49 -4.51 -3.27
C ALA A 106 6.81 -5.67 -2.52
N GLU A 107 7.62 -6.61 -2.04
CA GLU A 107 7.18 -7.67 -1.15
C GLU A 107 7.99 -7.61 0.16
N ILE A 108 7.31 -7.73 1.29
CA ILE A 108 7.91 -7.85 2.61
C ILE A 108 7.82 -9.33 3.01
N ALA A 109 8.97 -9.97 3.15
CA ALA A 109 9.05 -11.33 3.67
C ALA A 109 8.55 -11.41 5.13
N PRO A 110 8.09 -12.58 5.60
CA PRO A 110 7.61 -12.76 6.98
C PRO A 110 8.61 -12.25 8.02
N GLY A 111 8.20 -11.28 8.85
CA GLY A 111 9.04 -10.70 9.90
C GLY A 111 10.18 -9.79 9.43
N ALA A 112 10.31 -9.56 8.12
CA ALA A 112 11.32 -8.68 7.55
C ALA A 112 10.86 -7.21 7.53
N VAL A 113 11.81 -6.33 7.21
CA VAL A 113 11.60 -4.91 6.94
C VAL A 113 12.06 -4.65 5.51
N PHE A 114 11.30 -3.84 4.79
CA PHE A 114 11.65 -3.35 3.47
C PHE A 114 12.18 -1.92 3.55
N SER A 115 13.32 -1.66 2.92
CA SER A 115 13.95 -0.34 2.91
C SER A 115 13.64 0.38 1.60
N LEU A 116 12.93 1.51 1.68
CA LEU A 116 12.60 2.40 0.57
C LEU A 116 13.59 3.56 0.50
N PRO A 117 14.45 3.65 -0.53
CA PRO A 117 15.33 4.79 -0.73
C PRO A 117 14.57 5.99 -1.31
N VAL A 118 14.55 7.10 -0.59
CA VAL A 118 13.89 8.34 -1.03
C VAL A 118 14.65 9.00 -2.18
N GLY A 119 15.98 8.86 -2.20
CA GLY A 119 16.88 9.52 -3.14
C GLY A 119 16.73 9.16 -4.61
N GLU A 120 16.16 7.98 -4.93
CA GLU A 120 16.10 7.49 -6.31
C GLU A 120 14.96 8.11 -7.12
N ILE A 121 13.76 8.23 -6.54
CA ILE A 121 12.55 8.67 -7.24
C ILE A 121 11.84 9.79 -6.50
N LEU A 122 11.59 9.62 -5.19
CA LEU A 122 10.81 10.57 -4.42
C LEU A 122 11.49 11.95 -4.32
N TYR A 123 12.77 11.98 -3.95
CA TYR A 123 13.58 13.20 -3.86
C TYR A 123 13.66 14.01 -5.16
N PRO A 124 14.15 13.45 -6.29
CA PRO A 124 14.30 14.22 -7.52
C PRO A 124 12.95 14.72 -8.08
N GLN A 125 11.86 14.01 -7.81
CA GLN A 125 10.51 14.37 -8.26
C GLN A 125 9.72 15.18 -7.24
N LYS A 126 10.36 15.59 -6.14
CA LYS A 126 9.77 16.43 -5.08
C LYS A 126 8.46 15.85 -4.51
N LEU A 127 8.42 14.52 -4.39
CA LEU A 127 7.31 13.77 -3.81
C LEU A 127 7.51 13.64 -2.31
N SER A 128 7.00 14.63 -1.59
CA SER A 128 6.95 14.65 -0.13
C SER A 128 5.96 13.63 0.42
N ASP A 129 6.06 13.38 1.72
CA ASP A 129 5.34 12.34 2.45
C ASP A 129 3.82 12.53 2.43
N GLU A 130 3.33 13.77 2.48
CA GLU A 130 1.90 14.07 2.39
C GLU A 130 1.28 13.76 1.01
N LYS A 131 2.13 13.52 0.00
CA LYS A 131 1.70 13.17 -1.36
C LYS A 131 1.76 11.68 -1.62
N ILE A 132 2.30 10.88 -0.70
CA ILE A 132 2.49 9.45 -0.89
C ILE A 132 1.70 8.68 0.15
N GLY A 133 0.86 7.77 -0.31
CA GLY A 133 0.17 6.82 0.53
C GLY A 133 0.80 5.45 0.39
N ILE A 134 0.79 4.65 1.46
CA ILE A 134 1.35 3.30 1.46
C ILE A 134 0.39 2.32 2.13
N PHE A 135 0.28 1.13 1.58
CA PHE A 135 -0.54 0.06 2.15
C PHE A 135 0.03 -1.31 1.79
N GLY A 136 -0.30 -2.31 2.61
CA GLY A 136 -0.03 -3.71 2.31
C GLY A 136 -1.30 -4.46 1.90
N TRP A 137 -1.13 -5.60 1.24
CA TRP A 137 -2.20 -6.58 1.07
C TRP A 137 -1.67 -8.01 1.00
N LEU A 138 -2.58 -8.93 1.32
CA LEU A 138 -2.49 -10.35 1.05
C LEU A 138 -3.36 -10.68 -0.16
N GLU A 139 -2.87 -11.57 -1.02
CA GLU A 139 -3.67 -12.10 -2.12
C GLU A 139 -4.55 -13.24 -1.61
N GLN A 140 -5.84 -13.16 -1.89
CA GLN A 140 -6.81 -14.21 -1.59
C GLN A 140 -7.65 -14.47 -2.85
N GLY A 141 -7.17 -15.35 -3.72
CA GLY A 141 -7.76 -15.55 -5.05
C GLY A 141 -7.63 -14.28 -5.89
N THR A 142 -8.75 -13.76 -6.40
CA THR A 142 -8.80 -12.50 -7.16
C THR A 142 -8.87 -11.26 -6.29
N ASP A 143 -9.05 -11.44 -4.98
CA ASP A 143 -9.31 -10.33 -4.05
C ASP A 143 -8.09 -9.99 -3.20
N LYS A 144 -8.11 -8.76 -2.66
CA LYS A 144 -7.11 -8.25 -1.73
C LYS A 144 -7.69 -8.16 -0.34
N ILE A 145 -6.96 -8.71 0.65
CA ILE A 145 -7.15 -8.37 2.06
C ILE A 145 -6.07 -7.34 2.40
N TYR A 146 -6.47 -6.11 2.68
CA TYR A 146 -5.54 -5.04 3.00
C TYR A 146 -5.02 -5.21 4.43
N VAL A 147 -3.74 -4.91 4.60
CA VAL A 147 -3.06 -4.98 5.89
C VAL A 147 -2.35 -3.64 6.13
N PRO A 148 -2.44 -3.07 7.34
CA PRO A 148 -1.67 -1.89 7.65
C PRO A 148 -0.18 -2.19 7.63
N VAL A 149 0.58 -1.28 7.04
CA VAL A 149 2.03 -1.23 7.21
C VAL A 149 2.39 -0.27 8.35
N ALA A 150 3.62 -0.31 8.81
CA ALA A 150 4.21 0.73 9.65
C ALA A 150 5.51 1.20 9.00
N SER A 151 5.83 2.48 9.13
CA SER A 151 7.05 3.07 8.59
C SER A 151 7.94 3.64 9.68
N SER A 152 9.25 3.66 9.46
CA SER A 152 10.25 4.38 10.25
C SER A 152 11.25 5.06 9.33
N ALA A 153 11.28 6.39 9.36
CA ALA A 153 12.31 7.16 8.67
C ALA A 153 13.60 7.23 9.51
N LYS A 154 14.75 7.35 8.84
CA LYS A 154 16.05 7.49 9.53
C LYS A 154 16.34 8.94 9.92
N LEU A 155 15.93 9.91 9.11
CA LEU A 155 16.16 11.34 9.39
C LEU A 155 14.89 12.04 9.89
N GLY A 156 13.72 11.60 9.44
CA GLY A 156 12.42 12.06 9.92
C GLY A 156 12.08 11.58 11.34
N LYS A 157 11.39 12.41 12.13
CA LYS A 157 10.80 11.97 13.41
C LYS A 157 9.45 11.34 13.15
N ASN A 158 9.28 10.08 13.52
CA ASN A 158 7.95 9.50 13.56
C ASN A 158 7.15 10.06 14.74
N PRO A 159 6.01 10.72 14.51
CA PRO A 159 5.09 11.00 15.60
C PRO A 159 4.59 9.67 16.19
N ASN A 160 4.64 9.57 17.52
CA ASN A 160 4.26 8.36 18.22
C ASN A 160 2.72 8.26 18.23
N ASN A 161 2.15 7.63 17.20
CA ASN A 161 0.71 7.44 17.05
C ASN A 161 0.44 5.96 16.71
N ASP A 162 -0.25 5.26 17.61
CA ASP A 162 -0.59 3.85 17.41
C ASP A 162 -1.88 3.62 16.62
N LYS A 163 -2.59 4.69 16.23
CA LYS A 163 -3.84 4.58 15.49
C LYS A 163 -3.60 4.01 14.10
N ILE A 164 -4.55 3.19 13.65
CA ILE A 164 -4.57 2.69 12.29
C ILE A 164 -5.43 3.62 11.44
N MET A 165 -4.83 4.18 10.40
CA MET A 165 -5.46 5.14 9.51
C MET A 165 -5.64 4.54 8.13
N LEU A 166 -6.87 4.61 7.62
CA LEU A 166 -7.22 4.33 6.23
C LEU A 166 -7.41 5.66 5.51
N TYR A 167 -6.72 5.84 4.39
CA TYR A 167 -6.95 6.98 3.51
C TYR A 167 -7.51 6.49 2.18
N LEU A 168 -8.61 7.12 1.80
CA LEU A 168 -9.28 6.87 0.53
C LEU A 168 -9.15 8.09 -0.37
N ARG A 169 -9.36 7.87 -1.66
CA ARG A 169 -9.41 8.92 -2.67
C ARG A 169 -10.54 8.68 -3.64
N THR A 170 -11.17 9.75 -4.11
CA THR A 170 -12.14 9.72 -5.22
C THR A 170 -11.57 10.41 -6.45
N SER A 171 -12.00 9.98 -7.64
CA SER A 171 -11.65 10.61 -8.92
C SER A 171 -12.57 11.79 -9.30
N THR A 172 -13.60 12.04 -8.51
CA THR A 172 -14.55 13.16 -8.65
C THR A 172 -14.78 13.86 -7.31
N ASP A 173 -15.31 15.07 -7.36
CA ASP A 173 -15.75 15.80 -6.16
C ASP A 173 -16.93 15.06 -5.52
N VAL A 174 -16.87 14.88 -4.21
CA VAL A 174 -17.90 14.14 -3.46
C VAL A 174 -18.41 14.91 -2.24
N GLU A 175 -19.66 14.63 -1.88
CA GLU A 175 -20.35 15.09 -0.69
C GLU A 175 -20.95 13.91 0.09
N ASN A 176 -21.35 14.16 1.34
CA ASN A 176 -22.04 13.16 2.18
C ASN A 176 -21.26 11.84 2.28
N VAL A 177 -19.93 11.92 2.45
CA VAL A 177 -19.10 10.74 2.56
C VAL A 177 -19.38 10.04 3.89
N LYS A 178 -19.81 8.79 3.81
CA LYS A 178 -20.18 7.95 4.94
C LYS A 178 -19.40 6.65 4.91
N TRP A 179 -19.15 6.10 6.08
CA TRP A 179 -18.49 4.81 6.23
C TRP A 179 -19.09 4.02 7.39
N ARG A 180 -18.94 2.72 7.34
CA ARG A 180 -19.34 1.81 8.42
C ARG A 180 -18.41 0.60 8.46
N THR A 181 -18.44 -0.08 9.58
CA THR A 181 -17.63 -1.27 9.83
C THR A 181 -18.50 -2.50 9.97
N ALA A 182 -17.93 -3.67 9.71
CA ALA A 182 -18.48 -4.95 10.11
C ALA A 182 -17.33 -5.83 10.62
N ALA A 183 -17.59 -6.70 11.59
CA ALA A 183 -16.61 -7.73 11.93
C ALA A 183 -16.33 -8.63 10.71
N MET A 184 -15.07 -9.03 10.51
CA MET A 184 -14.71 -10.01 9.48
C MET A 184 -14.39 -11.36 10.14
N LEU A 185 -15.17 -12.38 9.80
CA LEU A 185 -15.03 -13.73 10.33
C LEU A 185 -14.73 -14.71 9.20
N LYS A 186 -13.56 -15.36 9.26
CA LYS A 186 -13.08 -16.31 8.23
C LYS A 186 -13.13 -15.72 6.81
N GLY A 187 -12.80 -14.43 6.67
CA GLY A 187 -12.79 -13.71 5.39
C GLY A 187 -14.16 -13.20 4.91
N ILE A 188 -15.24 -13.43 5.67
CA ILE A 188 -16.60 -13.01 5.36
C ILE A 188 -16.99 -11.82 6.26
N CYS A 189 -17.61 -10.80 5.67
CA CYS A 189 -18.12 -9.65 6.40
C CYS A 189 -19.43 -10.00 7.11
N ALA A 190 -19.52 -9.70 8.41
CA ALA A 190 -20.76 -9.75 9.16
C ALA A 190 -21.71 -8.60 8.75
N THR A 191 -22.86 -8.49 9.44
CA THR A 191 -23.75 -7.35 9.30
C THR A 191 -23.02 -6.05 9.68
N PRO A 192 -23.06 -5.02 8.82
CA PRO A 192 -22.44 -3.74 9.14
C PRO A 192 -23.15 -2.97 10.25
N ASP A 193 -22.36 -2.20 10.99
CA ASP A 193 -22.79 -1.22 12.00
C ASP A 193 -23.50 -0.02 11.34
N GLU A 194 -23.87 0.96 12.18
CA GLU A 194 -24.43 2.23 11.72
C GLU A 194 -23.44 3.05 10.87
N TRP A 195 -24.00 3.80 9.92
CA TRP A 195 -23.24 4.74 9.10
C TRP A 195 -22.72 5.90 9.93
N LYS A 196 -21.43 6.21 9.76
CA LYS A 196 -20.73 7.34 10.36
C LYS A 196 -20.35 8.34 9.27
N ASP A 197 -20.46 9.62 9.57
CA ASP A 197 -19.92 10.67 8.70
C ASP A 197 -18.40 10.75 8.82
N THR A 198 -17.75 11.19 7.76
CA THR A 198 -16.33 11.57 7.80
C THR A 198 -16.13 12.93 8.47
N GLN A 199 -14.88 13.28 8.77
CA GLN A 199 -14.55 14.55 9.44
C GLN A 199 -15.03 15.80 8.66
N LYS A 200 -15.04 15.73 7.32
CA LYS A 200 -15.53 16.81 6.46
C LYS A 200 -16.80 16.36 5.73
N PRO A 201 -17.71 17.29 5.42
CA PRO A 201 -18.94 16.98 4.67
C PRO A 201 -18.70 16.76 3.17
N SER A 202 -17.58 17.24 2.64
CA SER A 202 -17.21 17.11 1.23
C SER A 202 -15.70 17.06 1.03
N TYR A 203 -15.30 16.48 -0.11
CA TYR A 203 -13.92 16.30 -0.52
C TYR A 203 -13.79 16.59 -2.00
N ARG A 204 -12.71 17.27 -2.38
CA ARG A 204 -12.38 17.47 -3.79
C ARG A 204 -11.83 16.18 -4.39
N SER A 205 -11.99 16.03 -5.69
CA SER A 205 -11.32 15.01 -6.48
C SER A 205 -9.81 14.98 -6.17
N GLY A 206 -9.29 13.80 -5.85
CA GLY A 206 -7.89 13.61 -5.48
C GLY A 206 -7.51 13.97 -4.04
N GLN A 207 -8.42 14.53 -3.26
CA GLN A 207 -8.18 14.81 -1.84
C GLN A 207 -8.30 13.51 -1.03
N ALA A 208 -7.38 13.32 -0.08
CA ALA A 208 -7.46 12.18 0.82
C ALA A 208 -8.65 12.30 1.80
N ILE A 209 -9.33 11.19 2.00
CA ILE A 209 -10.44 11.00 2.94
C ILE A 209 -9.90 10.13 4.09
N PRO A 210 -9.52 10.72 5.24
CA PRO A 210 -8.98 9.98 6.36
C PRO A 210 -10.10 9.31 7.17
N ILE A 211 -9.91 8.04 7.50
CA ILE A 211 -10.77 7.25 8.39
C ILE A 211 -9.87 6.63 9.46
N ALA A 212 -10.09 7.01 10.72
CA ALA A 212 -9.47 6.34 11.85
C ALA A 212 -10.23 5.03 12.13
N LEU A 213 -9.54 3.91 12.03
CA LEU A 213 -10.15 2.60 12.22
C LEU A 213 -10.26 2.25 13.71
N PRO A 214 -11.34 1.57 14.12
CA PRO A 214 -11.43 1.05 15.48
C PRO A 214 -10.42 -0.08 15.70
N GLU A 215 -10.08 -0.34 16.95
CA GLU A 215 -9.30 -1.53 17.30
C GLU A 215 -10.12 -2.80 17.00
N ALA A 216 -9.58 -3.65 16.14
CA ALA A 216 -10.14 -4.95 15.83
C ALA A 216 -9.03 -5.91 15.37
N LYS A 217 -9.31 -7.21 15.32
CA LYS A 217 -8.40 -8.17 14.66
C LYS A 217 -8.57 -8.15 13.15
N ALA A 218 -9.81 -8.14 12.69
CA ALA A 218 -10.18 -8.19 11.30
C ALA A 218 -11.53 -7.51 11.12
N LEU A 219 -11.67 -6.67 10.09
CA LEU A 219 -12.90 -5.93 9.85
C LEU A 219 -13.12 -5.67 8.36
N CYS A 220 -14.38 -5.47 7.99
CA CYS A 220 -14.75 -4.91 6.70
C CYS A 220 -15.12 -3.44 6.87
N VAL A 221 -14.66 -2.59 5.96
CA VAL A 221 -15.09 -1.20 5.84
C VAL A 221 -15.92 -1.07 4.58
N GLU A 222 -17.14 -0.56 4.72
CA GLU A 222 -17.92 -0.07 3.59
C GLU A 222 -17.88 1.45 3.60
N VAL A 223 -17.59 2.04 2.43
CA VAL A 223 -17.61 3.49 2.23
C VAL A 223 -18.55 3.82 1.09
N ALA A 224 -19.38 4.83 1.30
CA ALA A 224 -20.26 5.41 0.31
C ALA A 224 -20.00 6.91 0.20
N ALA A 225 -19.94 7.43 -1.03
CA ALA A 225 -19.74 8.85 -1.29
C ALA A 225 -20.67 9.28 -2.42
N LYS A 226 -21.42 10.38 -2.21
CA LYS A 226 -22.29 10.92 -3.24
C LYS A 226 -21.48 11.84 -4.15
N GLU A 227 -21.59 11.67 -5.45
CA GLU A 227 -20.97 12.60 -6.39
C GLU A 227 -21.61 13.98 -6.29
N LYS A 228 -20.78 15.03 -6.25
CA LYS A 228 -21.27 16.40 -6.17
C LYS A 228 -22.10 16.74 -7.42
N ASN A 229 -23.26 17.37 -7.21
CA ASN A 229 -24.23 17.72 -8.26
C ASN A 229 -24.81 16.52 -9.03
N SER A 230 -24.75 15.31 -8.48
CA SER A 230 -25.25 14.09 -9.09
C SER A 230 -26.06 13.27 -8.08
N ALA A 231 -26.95 12.41 -8.57
CA ALA A 231 -27.64 11.41 -7.72
C ALA A 231 -26.81 10.13 -7.53
N LEU A 232 -25.67 10.02 -8.22
CA LEU A 232 -24.82 8.83 -8.20
C LEU A 232 -24.09 8.69 -6.86
N TRP A 233 -24.07 7.47 -6.35
CA TRP A 233 -23.30 7.08 -5.18
C TRP A 233 -22.18 6.13 -5.58
N LEU A 234 -20.95 6.53 -5.26
CA LEU A 234 -19.80 5.65 -5.29
C LEU A 234 -19.83 4.76 -4.04
N LYS A 235 -19.49 3.48 -4.19
CA LYS A 235 -19.41 2.53 -3.08
C LYS A 235 -18.13 1.71 -3.16
N ARG A 236 -17.56 1.37 -2.01
CA ARG A 236 -16.39 0.49 -1.91
C ARG A 236 -16.48 -0.36 -0.65
N ASN A 237 -16.28 -1.66 -0.82
CA ASN A 237 -16.07 -2.61 0.26
C ASN A 237 -14.58 -2.94 0.37
N ILE A 238 -14.05 -2.91 1.59
CA ILE A 238 -12.63 -3.09 1.86
C ILE A 238 -12.49 -4.10 3.00
N ARG A 239 -11.76 -5.19 2.76
CA ARG A 239 -11.49 -6.22 3.76
C ARG A 239 -10.13 -5.98 4.38
N LEU A 240 -10.08 -5.87 5.71
CA LEU A 240 -8.90 -5.48 6.47
C LEU A 240 -8.51 -6.56 7.49
N LEU A 241 -7.23 -6.89 7.53
CA LEU A 241 -6.63 -7.68 8.61
C LEU A 241 -5.73 -6.75 9.43
N LEU A 242 -6.13 -6.50 10.68
CA LEU A 242 -5.55 -5.50 11.58
C LEU A 242 -4.78 -6.12 12.75
N LYS A 243 -4.84 -7.44 12.92
CA LYS A 243 -4.05 -8.22 13.89
C LYS A 243 -4.18 -9.71 13.55
N ASP A 244 -3.06 -10.43 13.51
CA ASP A 244 -3.03 -11.89 13.55
C ASP A 244 -3.42 -12.45 14.94
#